data_AF-A0A3S8VKH7-F1
#
_entry.id   AF-A0A3S8VKH7-F1
#
_cell.length_a   1.000
_cell.length_b   1.000
_cell.length_c   1.000
_cell.angle_alpha   90.00
_cell.angle_beta   90.00
_cell.angle_gamma   90.00
#
_symmetry.space_group_name_H-M   'P 1'
#
loop_
_entity.id
_entity.type
_entity.pdbx_description
1 polymer ?
#
loop_
_entity_poly.entity_id
_entity_poly.type
_entity_poly.pdbx_seq_one_letter_code
_entity_poly.pdbx_strand_id
1 'polypeptide(L)'
;MKGITFPAWQGSRYVTLAELVVCLGDFALDLTWRVECEEIVDTRCVEMQKRSAEGDLDTLTLLSLTTPGFQMIDAQARGFAGEAAVVVLTEVDSSSWEISAVDPAVLRPFRGRYRGVRAL
;
A
#
# COMPACT_ATOMS: atom_id res chain seq x y z
N MET A 1 4.70 13.69 6.77
CA MET A 1 3.38 13.07 6.51
C MET A 1 2.72 12.79 7.85
N LYS A 2 1.38 12.72 7.91
CA LYS A 2 0.66 12.17 9.07
C LYS A 2 0.35 10.70 8.81
N GLY A 3 0.38 9.88 9.86
CA GLY A 3 0.23 8.43 9.74
C GLY A 3 -0.91 7.83 10.55
N ILE A 4 -1.33 6.64 10.12
CA ILE A 4 -2.17 5.71 10.88
C ILE A 4 -1.59 4.30 10.80
N THR A 5 -1.89 3.49 11.80
CA THR A 5 -1.60 2.04 11.79
C THR A 5 -2.83 1.25 12.15
N PHE A 6 -2.96 0.05 11.61
CA PHE A 6 -3.98 -0.93 11.97
C PHE A 6 -3.52 -2.36 11.70
N PRO A 7 -4.13 -3.37 12.35
CA PRO A 7 -3.80 -4.77 12.11
C PRO A 7 -4.01 -5.17 10.65
N ALA A 8 -3.00 -5.81 10.06
CA ALA A 8 -3.06 -6.34 8.70
C ALA A 8 -4.09 -7.48 8.57
N TRP A 9 -4.49 -8.08 9.69
CA TRP A 9 -5.53 -9.09 9.75
C TRP A 9 -6.84 -8.52 10.33
N GLN A 10 -7.92 -8.64 9.56
CA GLN A 10 -9.28 -8.31 9.98
C GLN A 10 -10.08 -9.60 10.19
N GLY A 11 -9.90 -10.21 11.36
CA GLY A 11 -10.36 -11.58 11.63
C GLY A 11 -9.45 -12.58 10.93
N SER A 12 -10.00 -13.48 10.12
CA SER A 12 -9.24 -14.50 9.36
C SER A 12 -8.73 -14.01 8.00
N ARG A 13 -8.81 -12.70 7.74
CA ARG A 13 -8.60 -12.12 6.41
C ARG A 13 -7.46 -11.11 6.44
N TYR A 14 -6.41 -11.38 5.67
CA TYR A 14 -5.33 -10.42 5.44
C TYR A 14 -5.83 -9.28 4.54
N VAL A 15 -5.49 -8.04 4.91
CA VAL A 15 -5.74 -6.85 4.13
C VAL A 15 -4.60 -6.70 3.14
N THR A 16 -4.87 -6.88 1.85
CA THR A 16 -3.81 -6.83 0.83
C THR A 16 -3.46 -5.41 0.41
N LEU A 17 -2.30 -5.23 -0.23
CA LEU A 17 -1.93 -3.97 -0.86
C LEU A 17 -3.00 -3.48 -1.84
N ALA A 18 -3.58 -4.37 -2.66
CA ALA A 18 -4.66 -4.01 -3.58
C ALA A 18 -5.87 -3.42 -2.88
N GLU A 19 -6.25 -3.95 -1.71
CA GLU A 19 -7.36 -3.37 -0.95
C GLU A 19 -7.07 -1.97 -0.46
N LEU A 20 -5.84 -1.70 -0.03
CA LEU A 20 -5.44 -0.37 0.41
C LEU A 20 -5.47 0.61 -0.76
N VAL A 21 -4.94 0.21 -1.92
CA VAL A 21 -4.97 1.01 -3.15
C VAL A 21 -6.41 1.27 -3.59
N VAL A 22 -7.30 0.27 -3.56
CA VAL A 22 -8.72 0.46 -3.84
C VAL A 22 -9.40 1.37 -2.81
N CYS A 23 -9.00 1.29 -1.53
CA CYS A 23 -9.55 2.14 -0.47
C CYS A 23 -9.19 3.63 -0.63
N LEU A 24 -8.12 3.95 -1.36
CA LEU A 24 -7.78 5.33 -1.74
C LEU A 24 -8.75 5.90 -2.79
N GLY A 25 -9.44 5.04 -3.54
CA GLY A 25 -10.39 5.44 -4.58
C GLY A 25 -9.73 6.25 -5.68
N ASP A 26 -10.43 7.28 -6.16
CA ASP A 26 -9.98 8.14 -7.27
C ASP A 26 -8.61 8.77 -7.00
N PHE A 27 -8.27 9.05 -5.73
CA PHE A 27 -6.96 9.60 -5.37
C PHE A 27 -5.81 8.72 -5.85
N ALA A 28 -5.95 7.39 -5.84
CA ALA A 28 -4.89 6.52 -6.33
C ALA A 28 -4.74 6.56 -7.85
N LEU A 29 -5.80 6.84 -8.62
CA LEU A 29 -5.75 6.77 -10.08
C LEU A 29 -4.82 7.83 -10.69
N ASP A 30 -4.62 8.94 -9.99
CA ASP A 30 -3.71 10.02 -10.39
C ASP A 30 -2.25 9.80 -9.92
N LEU A 31 -1.96 8.67 -9.27
CA LEU A 31 -0.63 8.37 -8.74
C LEU A 31 0.14 7.39 -9.61
N THR A 32 1.45 7.51 -9.52
CA THR A 32 2.39 6.44 -9.85
C THR A 32 2.95 5.80 -8.60
N TRP A 33 3.43 4.56 -8.71
CA TRP A 33 3.84 3.76 -7.57
C TRP A 33 5.25 3.20 -7.74
N ARG A 34 5.99 3.18 -6.63
CA ARG A 34 7.21 2.37 -6.48
C ARG A 34 7.02 1.43 -5.30
N VAL A 35 7.31 0.16 -5.54
CA VAL A 35 7.19 -0.91 -4.54
C VAL A 35 8.58 -1.46 -4.22
N GLU A 36 8.87 -1.51 -2.93
CA GLU A 36 10.07 -2.09 -2.34
C GLU A 36 9.62 -3.24 -1.42
N CYS A 37 10.33 -4.36 -1.43
CA CYS A 37 10.03 -5.49 -0.55
C CYS A 37 11.34 -6.00 0.03
N GLU A 38 11.48 -5.95 1.34
CA GLU A 38 12.68 -6.45 2.02
C GLU A 38 12.65 -7.99 2.05
N GLU A 39 11.46 -8.57 2.25
CA GLU A 39 11.26 -10.01 2.17
C GLU A 39 10.47 -10.43 0.91
N ILE A 40 11.06 -11.36 0.14
CA ILE A 40 10.44 -11.94 -1.06
C ILE A 40 9.80 -13.27 -0.67
N VAL A 41 8.50 -13.21 -0.37
CA VAL A 41 7.68 -14.40 -0.07
C VAL A 41 6.95 -14.96 -1.29
N ASP A 42 6.99 -14.25 -2.42
CA ASP A 42 6.28 -14.59 -3.65
C ASP A 42 6.98 -13.97 -4.88
N THR A 43 6.94 -14.66 -6.03
CA THR A 43 7.60 -14.19 -7.26
C THR A 43 7.01 -12.88 -7.80
N ARG A 44 5.77 -12.54 -7.44
CA ARG A 44 5.16 -11.25 -7.76
C ARG A 44 5.85 -10.07 -7.08
N CYS A 45 6.47 -10.26 -5.90
CA CYS A 45 7.30 -9.23 -5.28
C CYS A 45 8.49 -8.87 -6.17
N VAL A 46 9.13 -9.88 -6.78
CA VAL A 46 10.25 -9.69 -7.69
C VAL A 46 9.82 -8.89 -8.93
N GLU A 47 8.68 -9.24 -9.52
CA GLU A 47 8.16 -8.54 -10.70
C GLU A 47 7.81 -7.08 -10.38
N MET A 48 7.17 -6.82 -9.23
CA MET A 48 6.85 -5.45 -8.80
C MET A 48 8.11 -4.61 -8.55
N GLN A 49 9.12 -5.15 -7.89
CA GLN A 49 10.39 -4.44 -7.68
C GLN A 49 11.10 -4.16 -8.99
N LYS A 50 11.20 -5.15 -9.87
CA LYS A 50 11.83 -5.00 -11.17
C LYS A 50 11.17 -3.87 -11.96
N ARG A 51 9.84 -3.88 -12.05
CA ARG A 51 9.12 -2.81 -12.76
C ARG A 51 9.27 -1.46 -12.07
N SER A 52 9.24 -1.42 -10.74
CA SER A 52 9.47 -0.19 -9.97
C SER A 52 10.87 0.40 -10.19
N ALA A 53 11.87 -0.46 -10.48
CA ALA A 53 13.23 -0.03 -10.81
C ALA A 53 13.37 0.44 -12.26
N GLU A 54 12.59 -0.13 -13.19
CA GLU A 54 12.53 0.28 -14.59
C GLU A 54 11.69 1.56 -14.79
N GLY A 55 10.79 1.86 -13.85
CA GLY A 55 10.02 3.08 -13.82
C GLY A 55 8.85 3.03 -12.84
N ASP A 56 8.11 4.12 -12.82
CA ASP A 56 6.92 4.31 -12.01
C ASP A 56 5.74 3.47 -12.53
N LEU A 57 5.10 2.69 -11.65
CA LEU A 57 3.93 1.88 -11.98
C LEU A 57 2.65 2.72 -11.95
N ASP A 58 1.82 2.68 -12.98
CA ASP A 58 0.45 3.20 -12.85
C ASP A 58 -0.39 2.30 -11.93
N THR A 59 -1.46 2.87 -11.37
CA THR A 59 -2.32 2.18 -10.40
C THR A 59 -2.97 0.91 -10.95
N LEU A 60 -3.35 0.86 -12.23
CA LEU A 60 -3.97 -0.34 -12.80
C LEU A 60 -2.93 -1.45 -12.98
N THR A 61 -1.71 -1.10 -13.39
CA THR A 61 -0.59 -2.04 -13.44
C THR A 61 -0.27 -2.58 -12.04
N LEU A 62 -0.20 -1.73 -11.01
CA LEU A 62 0.01 -2.18 -9.63
C LEU A 62 -1.10 -3.15 -9.16
N LEU A 63 -2.36 -2.82 -9.43
CA LEU A 63 -3.51 -3.68 -9.10
C LEU A 63 -3.47 -5.02 -9.83
N SER A 64 -2.99 -5.05 -11.08
CA SER A 64 -2.85 -6.29 -11.86
C SER A 64 -1.82 -7.27 -11.26
N LEU A 65 -0.80 -6.73 -10.58
CA LEU A 65 0.26 -7.51 -9.94
C LEU A 65 -0.10 -7.94 -8.50
N THR A 66 -1.10 -7.29 -7.90
CA THR A 66 -1.53 -7.51 -6.52
C THR A 66 -2.88 -8.24 -6.46
N THR A 67 -2.97 -9.37 -7.16
CA THR A 67 -4.20 -10.19 -7.19
C THR A 67 -4.76 -10.47 -5.78
N PRO A 68 -6.07 -10.69 -5.61
CA PRO A 68 -6.66 -10.99 -4.31
C PRO A 68 -5.93 -12.13 -3.56
N GLY A 69 -5.72 -11.94 -2.26
CA GLY A 69 -5.03 -12.90 -1.39
C GLY A 69 -3.51 -12.84 -1.41
N PHE A 70 -2.91 -11.91 -2.17
CA PHE A 70 -1.48 -11.64 -2.12
C PHE A 70 -1.07 -10.98 -0.80
N GLN A 71 -0.19 -11.65 -0.07
CA GLN A 71 0.41 -11.18 1.18
C GLN A 71 1.82 -10.69 0.92
N MET A 72 2.20 -9.59 1.56
CA MET A 72 3.55 -9.06 1.56
C MET A 72 4.13 -9.16 2.97
N ILE A 73 5.45 -9.19 3.08
CA ILE A 73 6.17 -9.10 4.35
C ILE A 73 7.24 -8.03 4.20
N ASP A 74 7.30 -7.12 5.16
CA ASP A 74 8.33 -6.06 5.27
C ASP A 74 8.50 -5.33 3.93
N ALA A 75 7.44 -4.62 3.53
CA ALA A 75 7.36 -4.02 2.21
C ALA A 75 6.80 -2.61 2.26
N GLN A 76 7.12 -1.81 1.24
CA GLN A 76 6.63 -0.45 1.14
C GLN A 76 6.18 -0.13 -0.28
N ALA A 77 4.95 0.37 -0.41
CA ALA A 77 4.43 0.96 -1.64
C ALA A 77 4.31 2.48 -1.46
N ARG A 78 5.10 3.24 -2.22
CA ARG A 78 5.10 4.70 -2.21
C ARG A 78 4.31 5.19 -3.42
N GLY A 79 3.27 6.00 -3.20
CA GLY A 79 2.47 6.64 -4.24
C GLY A 79 2.90 8.09 -4.46
N PHE A 80 3.17 8.46 -5.71
CA PHE A 80 3.76 9.72 -6.13
C PHE A 80 2.80 10.54 -6.97
N ALA A 81 2.81 11.86 -6.75
CA ALA A 81 2.22 12.85 -7.64
C ALA A 81 3.35 13.65 -8.28
N GLY A 82 3.74 13.28 -9.51
CA GLY A 82 5.03 13.71 -10.09
C GLY A 82 6.19 13.10 -9.30
N GLU A 83 7.15 13.91 -8.85
CA GLU A 83 8.30 13.44 -8.07
C GLU A 83 8.05 13.38 -6.55
N ALA A 84 6.88 13.84 -6.09
CA ALA A 84 6.58 13.94 -4.66
C ALA A 84 5.83 12.70 -4.16
N ALA A 85 6.41 11.97 -3.21
CA ALA A 85 5.70 10.91 -2.48
C ALA A 85 4.61 11.53 -1.61
N VAL A 86 3.34 11.29 -1.97
CA VAL A 86 2.16 11.86 -1.30
C VAL A 86 1.45 10.87 -0.39
N VAL A 87 1.67 9.57 -0.61
CA VAL A 87 1.17 8.49 0.23
C VAL A 87 2.20 7.36 0.32
N VAL A 88 2.30 6.72 1.47
CA VAL A 88 3.16 5.57 1.71
C VAL A 88 2.36 4.51 2.46
N LEU A 89 2.36 3.30 1.93
CA LEU A 89 1.74 2.11 2.50
C LEU A 89 2.88 1.16 2.91
N THR A 90 3.09 0.97 4.20
CA THR A 90 4.13 0.10 4.74
C THR A 90 3.50 -1.12 5.37
N GLU A 91 3.92 -2.28 4.92
CA GLU A 91 3.66 -3.59 5.49
C GLU A 91 4.72 -3.85 6.56
N VAL A 92 4.30 -4.21 7.77
CA VAL A 92 5.19 -4.54 8.88
C VAL A 92 4.93 -5.97 9.28
N ASP A 93 5.95 -6.83 9.10
CA ASP A 93 6.05 -8.22 9.55
C ASP A 93 4.79 -9.09 9.43
N SER A 94 3.90 -8.81 8.46
CA SER A 94 2.57 -9.43 8.38
C SER A 94 1.62 -9.17 9.54
N SER A 95 1.96 -8.29 10.50
CA SER A 95 1.08 -7.97 11.62
C SER A 95 0.24 -6.72 11.38
N SER A 96 0.78 -5.71 10.70
CA SER A 96 0.16 -4.41 10.59
C SER A 96 0.46 -3.67 9.28
N TRP A 97 -0.44 -2.76 8.94
CA TRP A 97 -0.21 -1.76 7.91
C TRP A 97 -0.04 -0.41 8.56
N GLU A 98 0.98 0.31 8.12
CA GLU A 98 1.18 1.73 8.39
C GLU A 98 0.89 2.53 7.12
N ILE A 99 0.06 3.56 7.24
CA ILE A 99 -0.32 4.42 6.12
C ILE A 99 -0.01 5.85 6.49
N SER A 100 0.89 6.46 5.71
CA SER A 100 1.27 7.85 5.86
C SER A 100 0.88 8.65 4.62
N ALA A 101 0.31 9.83 4.81
CA ALA A 101 -0.06 10.72 3.71
C ALA A 101 0.31 12.17 4.00
N VAL A 102 0.57 12.95 2.94
CA VAL A 102 0.78 14.40 3.04
C VAL A 102 -0.53 15.10 3.41
N ASP A 103 -1.62 14.79 2.73
CA ASP A 103 -2.96 15.24 3.09
C ASP A 103 -3.64 14.25 4.05
N PRO A 104 -3.94 14.65 5.31
CA PRO A 104 -4.64 13.78 6.26
C PRO A 104 -6.05 13.36 5.82
N ALA A 105 -6.68 14.05 4.87
CA ALA A 105 -7.97 13.66 4.32
C ALA A 105 -7.92 12.29 3.63
N VAL A 106 -6.77 11.95 3.01
CA VAL A 106 -6.50 10.64 2.39
C VAL A 106 -6.59 9.49 3.41
N LEU A 107 -6.40 9.76 4.69
CA LEU A 107 -6.46 8.75 5.75
C LEU A 107 -7.89 8.45 6.23
N ARG A 108 -8.88 9.28 5.89
CA ARG A 108 -10.27 9.14 6.36
C ARG A 108 -10.94 7.84 5.89
N PRO A 109 -10.81 7.41 4.62
CA PRO A 109 -11.41 6.15 4.17
C PRO A 109 -10.95 4.94 4.99
N PHE A 110 -9.64 4.87 5.32
CA PHE A 110 -9.09 3.78 6.13
C PHE A 110 -9.66 3.74 7.54
N ARG A 111 -9.83 4.91 8.18
CA ARG A 111 -10.43 5.01 9.53
C ARG A 111 -11.88 4.53 9.56
N GLY A 112 -12.62 4.69 8.48
CA GLY A 112 -14.00 4.18 8.36
C GLY A 112 -14.08 2.71 7.99
N ARG A 113 -13.07 2.19 7.28
CA ARG A 113 -13.08 0.83 6.72
C ARG A 113 -12.47 -0.23 7.64
N TYR A 114 -11.37 0.08 8.30
CA TYR A 114 -10.59 -0.90 9.07
C TYR A 114 -10.79 -0.73 10.57
N ARG A 115 -10.77 -1.85 11.31
CA ARG A 115 -10.84 -1.84 12.77
C ARG A 115 -9.45 -1.71 13.38
N GLY A 116 -9.40 -1.16 14.59
CA GLY A 116 -8.15 -1.05 15.36
C GLY A 116 -7.24 0.10 14.91
N VAL A 117 -7.74 1.01 14.07
CA VAL A 117 -6.96 2.14 13.54
C VAL A 117 -6.52 3.10 14.64
N ARG A 118 -5.22 3.41 14.68
CA ARG A 118 -4.59 4.35 15.60
C ARG A 118 -3.77 5.37 14.81
N ALA A 119 -3.49 6.53 15.40
CA ALA A 119 -2.52 7.45 14.81
C ALA A 119 -1.09 6.91 15.02
N LEU A 120 -0.21 7.15 14.05
CA LEU A 120 1.24 7.00 14.17
C LEU A 120 1.87 8.32 14.65
#